data_AF-W5P1C7-F1
#
_entry.id   AF-W5P1C7-F1
#
_cell.length_a   1.000
_cell.length_b   1.000
_cell.length_c   1.000
_cell.angle_alpha   90.00
_cell.angle_beta   90.00
_cell.angle_gamma   90.00
#
_symmetry.space_group_name_H-M   'P 1'
#
loop_
_entity.id
_entity.type
_entity.pdbx_description
1 polymer ?
#
loop_
_entity_poly.entity_id
_entity_poly.type
_entity_poly.pdbx_seq_one_letter_code
_entity_poly.pdbx_strand_id
1 'polypeptide(L)'
;MAPSQNGLILKPHFRKDWQRCVATWFNQPARKIRRLKARQAKARRIAPCPASGPLQPVVRGPTVRYHMKVRAGRGFSLEELRVAGIHKKVARTIGISLDPRRRNKCTESGQANVQRLKEYCSKLILFPRKPSAPKKGDSSAEELKLATQLTGPVMPIQNVYKKEKARAITEEEKNFKAFASLRMARANTRLFGIQAKRAKEAAEQDVERKKKCCWQLIINLQCPCNLPCVRSQGLGGWGVGDGGPSLRETWGVYDLCRNRAVREAALVPGRLVLSVLVWTLQPRRCCVFLLLLKYYFHI
;
A
#
# COMPACT_ATOMS: atom_id res chain seq x y z
N MET A 1 8.71 -55.22 14.85
CA MET A 1 7.45 -55.96 15.02
C MET A 1 6.74 -55.95 13.69
N ALA A 2 6.41 -57.13 13.16
CA ALA A 2 5.56 -57.21 11.97
C ALA A 2 4.17 -56.64 12.34
N PRO A 3 3.53 -55.85 11.46
CA PRO A 3 2.17 -55.38 11.71
C PRO A 3 1.21 -56.58 11.81
N SER A 4 0.33 -56.58 12.81
CA SER A 4 -0.72 -57.60 12.98
C SER A 4 -2.02 -57.14 12.35
N GLN A 5 -2.70 -58.01 11.60
CA GLN A 5 -4.02 -57.78 11.01
C GLN A 5 -4.13 -56.38 10.36
N ASN A 6 -5.14 -55.59 10.71
CA ASN A 6 -5.33 -54.23 10.22
C ASN A 6 -5.06 -53.21 11.33
N GLY A 7 -4.03 -52.39 11.14
CA GLY A 7 -3.65 -51.33 12.07
C GLY A 7 -3.09 -50.12 11.34
N LEU A 8 -3.01 -48.98 12.06
CA LEU A 8 -2.45 -47.75 11.51
C LEU A 8 -0.98 -47.95 11.11
N ILE A 9 -0.62 -47.47 9.91
CA ILE A 9 0.78 -47.41 9.49
C ILE A 9 1.47 -46.29 10.28
N LEU A 10 2.13 -46.66 11.37
CA LEU A 10 2.85 -45.72 12.23
C LEU A 10 4.24 -45.40 11.63
N LYS A 11 4.66 -44.14 11.76
CA LYS A 11 6.04 -43.70 11.46
C LYS A 11 6.74 -43.24 12.76
N PRO A 12 7.10 -44.15 13.68
CA PRO A 12 7.77 -43.77 14.92
C PRO A 12 9.18 -43.24 14.62
N HIS A 13 9.47 -42.02 15.08
CA HIS A 13 10.77 -41.37 14.90
C HIS A 13 11.77 -41.74 16.01
N PHE A 14 11.84 -43.02 16.38
CA PHE A 14 12.71 -43.56 17.43
C PHE A 14 13.91 -44.35 16.87
N ARG A 15 14.27 -44.13 15.60
CA ARG A 15 15.35 -44.86 14.90
C ARG A 15 16.77 -44.33 15.17
N LYS A 16 16.89 -43.11 15.70
CA LYS A 16 18.16 -42.53 16.16
C LYS A 16 18.37 -42.88 17.62
N ASP A 17 19.59 -42.66 18.15
CA ASP A 17 19.88 -42.78 19.58
C ASP A 17 19.18 -41.67 20.40
N TRP A 18 17.87 -41.83 20.58
CA TRP A 18 17.00 -40.90 21.29
C TRP A 18 17.11 -41.06 22.80
N GLN A 19 17.47 -42.25 23.29
CA GLN A 19 17.58 -42.56 24.71
C GLN A 19 18.65 -41.71 25.41
N ARG A 20 19.74 -41.40 24.70
CA ARG A 20 20.77 -40.45 25.18
C ARG A 20 20.27 -39.00 25.29
N CYS A 21 19.25 -38.63 24.52
CA CYS A 21 18.72 -37.26 24.42
C CYS A 21 17.36 -37.09 25.11
N VAL A 22 17.07 -37.89 26.14
CA VAL A 22 15.82 -37.80 26.91
C VAL A 22 15.90 -36.65 27.92
N ALA A 23 15.20 -35.56 27.63
CA ALA A 23 15.03 -34.47 28.58
C ALA A 23 13.94 -34.80 29.62
N THR A 24 14.34 -35.13 30.84
CA THR A 24 13.42 -35.31 31.96
C THR A 24 13.02 -33.96 32.57
N TRP A 25 11.77 -33.87 33.06
CA TRP A 25 11.21 -32.62 33.59
C TRP A 25 11.07 -32.60 35.12
N PHE A 26 11.82 -33.44 35.83
CA PHE A 26 11.84 -33.48 37.31
C PHE A 26 12.28 -32.15 37.94
N ASN A 27 13.06 -31.34 37.21
CA ASN A 27 13.50 -30.01 37.64
C ASN A 27 12.42 -28.91 37.50
N GLN A 28 11.22 -29.22 36.99
CA GLN A 28 10.15 -28.25 36.77
C GLN A 28 9.73 -27.48 38.05
N PRO A 29 9.43 -28.13 39.20
CA PRO A 29 9.07 -27.42 40.43
C PRO A 29 10.21 -26.53 40.95
N ALA A 30 11.45 -27.04 40.98
CA ALA A 30 12.62 -26.25 41.38
C ALA A 30 12.81 -25.01 40.47
N ARG A 31 12.59 -25.17 39.16
CA ARG A 31 12.64 -24.06 38.19
C ARG A 31 11.52 -23.03 38.43
N LYS A 32 10.32 -23.45 38.82
CA LYS A 32 9.21 -22.54 39.19
C LYS A 32 9.57 -21.71 40.43
N ILE A 33 10.08 -22.34 41.48
CA ILE A 33 10.53 -21.65 42.71
C ILE A 33 11.66 -20.67 42.40
N ARG A 34 12.69 -21.10 41.66
CA ARG A 34 13.81 -20.23 41.25
C ARG A 34 13.33 -19.00 40.47
N ARG A 35 12.43 -19.18 39.50
CA ARG A 35 11.83 -18.07 38.73
C ARG A 35 10.97 -17.15 39.60
N LEU A 36 10.30 -17.66 40.63
CA LEU A 36 9.53 -16.86 41.58
C LEU A 36 10.45 -15.99 42.44
N LYS A 37 11.47 -16.59 43.08
CA LYS A 37 12.47 -15.87 43.89
C LYS A 37 13.17 -14.78 43.09
N ALA A 38 13.56 -15.08 41.84
CA ALA A 38 14.17 -14.09 40.93
C ALA A 38 13.21 -12.93 40.60
N ARG A 39 11.91 -13.21 40.40
CA ARG A 39 10.89 -12.17 40.18
C ARG A 39 10.69 -11.31 41.43
N GLN A 40 10.64 -11.91 42.62
CA GLN A 40 10.54 -11.17 43.90
C GLN A 40 11.77 -10.31 44.16
N ALA A 41 12.98 -10.84 43.91
CA ALA A 41 14.22 -10.06 44.01
C ALA A 41 14.24 -8.89 43.02
N LYS A 42 13.82 -9.11 41.77
CA LYS A 42 13.67 -8.04 40.78
C LYS A 42 12.69 -6.96 41.24
N ALA A 43 11.51 -7.36 41.76
CA ALA A 43 10.48 -6.44 42.22
C ALA A 43 10.96 -5.55 43.36
N ARG A 44 11.63 -6.14 44.38
CA ARG A 44 12.24 -5.40 45.49
C ARG A 44 13.31 -4.43 45.02
N ARG A 45 14.18 -4.83 44.08
CA ARG A 45 15.28 -4.00 43.56
C ARG A 45 14.80 -2.75 42.83
N ILE A 46 13.67 -2.80 42.13
CA ILE A 46 13.19 -1.70 41.30
C ILE A 46 12.09 -0.86 41.96
N ALA A 47 11.71 -1.17 43.21
CA ALA A 47 10.68 -0.41 43.91
C ALA A 47 11.05 1.09 43.92
N PRO A 48 10.11 2.00 43.59
CA PRO A 48 8.65 1.80 43.48
C PRO A 48 8.12 1.34 42.10
N CYS A 49 8.97 1.17 41.09
CA CYS A 49 8.52 0.87 39.71
C CYS A 49 7.76 -0.48 39.58
N PRO A 50 6.80 -0.60 38.64
CA PRO A 50 6.07 -1.85 38.42
C PRO A 50 6.97 -3.02 38.00
N ALA A 51 6.79 -4.19 38.65
CA ALA A 51 7.62 -5.39 38.44
C ALA A 51 7.54 -5.97 37.02
N SER A 52 6.38 -5.81 36.37
CA SER A 52 6.10 -6.33 35.02
C SER A 52 6.93 -5.65 33.92
N GLY A 53 7.50 -4.47 34.19
CA GLY A 53 8.30 -3.70 33.23
C GLY A 53 7.51 -2.60 32.53
N PRO A 54 8.03 -2.10 31.39
CA PRO A 54 7.51 -0.89 30.75
C PRO A 54 6.15 -1.11 30.07
N LEU A 55 5.42 -0.01 29.85
CA LEU A 55 4.16 -0.02 29.11
C LEU A 55 4.37 -0.52 27.68
N GLN A 56 3.53 -1.46 27.25
CA GLN A 56 3.48 -2.00 25.90
C GLN A 56 2.25 -1.49 25.13
N PRO A 57 2.36 -1.27 23.81
CA PRO A 57 1.25 -0.81 22.97
C PRO A 57 0.26 -1.94 22.67
N VAL A 58 -0.90 -1.52 22.20
CA VAL A 58 -1.97 -2.38 21.69
C VAL A 58 -1.68 -2.71 20.23
N VAL A 59 -1.55 -4.01 19.91
CA VAL A 59 -1.19 -4.49 18.58
C VAL A 59 -2.11 -5.64 18.15
N ARG A 60 -2.49 -5.66 16.87
CA ARG A 60 -3.29 -6.73 16.24
C ARG A 60 -2.40 -7.86 15.73
N GLY A 61 -2.94 -9.08 15.67
CA GLY A 61 -2.25 -10.21 15.02
C GLY A 61 -2.04 -9.96 13.51
N PRO A 62 -0.92 -10.43 12.91
CA PRO A 62 -0.61 -10.10 11.52
C PRO A 62 -1.35 -10.95 10.47
N THR A 63 -1.85 -12.14 10.83
CA THR A 63 -2.46 -13.09 9.86
C THR A 63 -3.98 -13.06 9.91
N VAL A 64 -4.63 -13.51 8.82
CA VAL A 64 -6.10 -13.63 8.70
C VAL A 64 -6.71 -14.50 9.81
N ARG A 65 -5.95 -15.45 10.39
CA ARG A 65 -6.45 -16.25 11.51
C ARG A 65 -6.51 -15.47 12.84
N TYR A 66 -5.67 -14.46 13.02
CA TYR A 66 -5.44 -13.82 14.32
C TYR A 66 -5.61 -12.29 14.34
N HIS A 67 -5.94 -11.65 13.22
CA HIS A 67 -6.12 -10.19 13.16
C HIS A 67 -7.23 -9.67 14.09
N MET A 68 -8.23 -10.48 14.41
CA MET A 68 -9.29 -10.10 15.36
C MET A 68 -8.78 -10.01 16.81
N LYS A 69 -7.71 -10.73 17.15
CA LYS A 69 -7.15 -10.74 18.51
C LYS A 69 -6.21 -9.56 18.70
N VAL A 70 -6.31 -8.92 19.87
CA VAL A 70 -5.41 -7.87 20.31
C VAL A 70 -4.43 -8.44 21.33
N ARG A 71 -3.19 -7.95 21.32
CA ARG A 71 -2.13 -8.37 22.23
C ARG A 71 -1.21 -7.21 22.58
N ALA A 72 -0.38 -7.42 23.60
CA ALA A 72 0.71 -6.51 23.90
C ALA A 72 1.83 -6.62 22.85
N GLY A 73 2.22 -5.47 22.30
CA GLY A 73 3.31 -5.34 21.34
C GLY A 73 4.69 -5.22 21.99
N ARG A 74 5.73 -5.11 21.16
CA ARG A 74 7.10 -4.91 21.63
C ARG A 74 7.34 -3.49 22.16
N GLY A 75 6.84 -2.48 21.45
CA GLY A 75 6.92 -1.08 21.85
C GLY A 75 6.24 -0.08 20.92
N PHE A 76 6.05 1.12 21.45
CA PHE A 76 5.42 2.24 20.77
C PHE A 76 6.25 2.69 19.56
N SER A 77 5.55 3.14 18.52
CA SER A 77 6.16 3.71 17.32
C SER A 77 6.63 5.15 17.59
N LEU A 78 7.52 5.66 16.75
CA LEU A 78 8.01 7.03 16.85
C LEU A 78 6.91 8.07 16.56
N GLU A 79 5.98 7.74 15.67
CA GLU A 79 4.86 8.61 15.30
C GLU A 79 3.87 8.79 16.46
N GLU A 80 3.48 7.69 17.12
CA GLU A 80 2.56 7.77 18.26
C GLU A 80 3.17 8.61 19.40
N LEU A 81 4.47 8.45 19.66
CA LEU A 81 5.16 9.24 20.68
C LEU A 81 5.25 10.72 20.31
N ARG A 82 5.47 11.03 19.03
CA ARG A 82 5.45 12.41 18.53
C ARG A 82 4.08 13.05 18.74
N VAL A 83 3.01 12.34 18.38
CA VAL A 83 1.63 12.82 18.56
C VAL A 83 1.25 12.94 20.05
N ALA A 84 1.77 12.06 20.90
CA ALA A 84 1.60 12.14 22.35
C ALA A 84 2.47 13.22 23.02
N GLY A 85 3.38 13.89 22.30
CA GLY A 85 4.27 14.91 22.84
C GLY A 85 5.44 14.35 23.68
N ILE A 86 5.78 13.07 23.53
CA ILE A 86 6.81 12.40 24.34
C ILE A 86 8.08 12.20 23.51
N HIS A 87 9.20 12.74 23.98
CA HIS A 87 10.48 12.53 23.32
C HIS A 87 10.99 11.08 23.48
N LYS A 88 11.52 10.48 22.41
CA LYS A 88 11.93 9.06 22.35
C LYS A 88 12.90 8.61 23.44
N LYS A 89 13.81 9.49 23.89
CA LYS A 89 14.77 9.20 24.96
C LYS A 89 14.10 9.24 26.33
N VAL A 90 13.18 10.18 26.53
CA VAL A 90 12.43 10.37 27.77
C VAL A 90 11.40 9.26 27.97
N ALA A 91 10.80 8.76 26.89
CA ALA A 91 9.89 7.61 26.94
C ALA A 91 10.52 6.40 27.65
N ARG A 92 11.77 6.05 27.30
CA ARG A 92 12.46 4.90 27.91
C ARG A 92 12.77 5.10 29.39
N THR A 93 13.11 6.32 29.81
CA THR A 93 13.41 6.61 31.22
C THR A 93 12.16 6.56 32.10
N ILE A 94 11.00 6.95 31.53
CA ILE A 94 9.71 6.94 32.22
C ILE A 94 9.07 5.53 32.27
N GLY A 95 9.63 4.55 31.55
CA GLY A 95 9.07 3.19 31.52
C GLY A 95 8.07 2.96 30.40
N ILE A 96 8.21 3.65 29.26
CA ILE A 96 7.46 3.40 28.03
C ILE A 96 8.37 2.64 27.06
N SER A 97 7.93 1.48 26.55
CA SER A 97 8.74 0.71 25.63
C SER A 97 8.67 1.27 24.20
N LEU A 98 9.79 1.27 23.49
CA LEU A 98 9.92 1.94 22.19
C LEU A 98 10.43 0.95 21.13
N ASP A 99 9.72 0.85 20.01
CA ASP A 99 10.15 0.11 18.82
C ASP A 99 10.21 1.02 17.58
N PRO A 100 11.42 1.48 17.17
CA PRO A 100 11.58 2.35 16.01
C PRO A 100 11.17 1.69 14.69
N ARG A 101 11.10 0.36 14.63
CA ARG A 101 10.85 -0.39 13.39
C ARG A 101 9.37 -0.46 13.05
N ARG A 102 8.48 -0.21 14.02
CA ARG A 102 7.04 -0.31 13.81
C ARG A 102 6.53 0.94 13.09
N ARG A 103 5.73 0.72 12.05
CA ARG A 103 5.06 1.77 11.26
C ARG A 103 3.56 1.69 11.46
N ASN A 104 2.87 2.83 11.47
CA ASN A 104 1.42 2.86 11.54
C ASN A 104 0.85 2.96 10.12
N LYS A 105 -0.09 2.07 9.81
CA LYS A 105 -0.84 2.09 8.53
C LYS A 105 -2.29 2.52 8.73
N CYS A 106 -2.80 2.40 9.95
CA CYS A 106 -4.18 2.69 10.31
C CYS A 106 -4.19 3.83 11.33
N THR A 107 -5.09 4.78 11.15
CA THR A 107 -5.29 5.91 12.07
C THR A 107 -5.86 5.45 13.41
N GLU A 108 -6.84 4.54 13.38
CA GLU A 108 -7.53 4.01 14.56
C GLU A 108 -6.57 3.39 15.59
N SER A 109 -5.62 2.55 15.13
CA SER A 109 -4.65 1.91 16.03
C SER A 109 -3.63 2.91 16.58
N GLY A 110 -3.24 3.90 15.77
CA GLY A 110 -2.41 5.02 16.20
C GLY A 110 -3.10 5.83 17.30
N GLN A 111 -4.37 6.21 17.09
CA GLN A 111 -5.17 6.96 18.06
C GLN A 111 -5.38 6.18 19.36
N ALA A 112 -5.72 4.89 19.29
CA ALA A 112 -5.87 4.05 20.48
C ALA A 112 -4.57 3.96 21.31
N ASN A 113 -3.41 3.88 20.65
CA ASN A 113 -2.12 3.86 21.32
C ASN A 113 -1.72 5.24 21.87
N VAL A 114 -2.04 6.33 21.17
CA VAL A 114 -1.85 7.70 21.66
C VAL A 114 -2.70 7.95 22.90
N GLN A 115 -3.97 7.55 22.88
CA GLN A 115 -4.87 7.63 24.03
C GLN A 115 -4.29 6.83 25.21
N ARG A 116 -3.83 5.60 24.95
CA ARG A 116 -3.18 4.76 25.96
C ARG A 116 -1.91 5.41 26.55
N LEU A 117 -1.13 6.14 25.75
CA LEU A 117 0.02 6.89 26.26
C LEU A 117 -0.42 8.05 27.15
N LYS A 118 -1.45 8.80 26.77
CA LYS A 118 -2.00 9.88 27.58
C LYS A 118 -2.56 9.38 28.91
N GLU A 119 -3.34 8.29 28.88
CA GLU A 119 -3.86 7.62 30.08
C GLU A 119 -2.75 7.06 30.98
N TYR A 120 -1.63 6.62 30.41
CA TYR A 120 -0.48 6.20 31.19
C TYR A 120 0.20 7.38 31.88
N CYS A 121 0.43 8.47 31.14
CA CYS A 121 1.06 9.67 31.67
C CYS A 121 0.23 10.32 32.77
N SER A 122 -1.10 10.30 32.68
CA SER A 122 -1.97 10.82 33.75
C SER A 122 -1.95 9.96 35.02
N LYS A 123 -1.62 8.67 34.91
CA LYS A 123 -1.53 7.73 36.05
C LYS A 123 -0.10 7.58 36.58
N LEU A 124 0.88 8.18 35.92
CA LEU A 124 2.28 8.05 36.27
C LEU A 124 2.62 8.99 37.41
N ILE A 125 3.11 8.43 38.51
CA ILE A 125 3.71 9.20 39.62
C ILE A 125 5.21 9.29 39.34
N LEU A 126 5.72 10.51 39.09
CA LEU A 126 7.13 10.73 38.79
C LEU A 126 7.87 11.23 40.03
N PHE A 127 8.84 10.44 40.48
CA PHE A 127 9.66 10.80 41.63
C PHE A 127 10.70 11.87 41.25
N PRO A 128 10.89 12.90 42.10
CA PRO A 128 11.94 13.88 41.89
C PRO A 128 13.31 13.22 42.03
N ARG A 129 14.27 13.60 41.17
CA ARG A 129 15.65 13.06 41.25
C ARG A 129 16.36 13.42 42.55
N LYS A 130 16.07 14.60 43.09
CA LYS A 130 16.56 15.07 44.39
C LYS A 130 15.32 15.36 45.24
N PRO A 131 15.11 14.65 46.37
CA PRO A 131 13.89 14.82 47.17
C PRO A 131 13.77 16.22 47.78
N SER A 132 14.91 16.87 48.07
CA SER A 132 14.95 18.22 48.64
C SER A 132 14.64 19.34 47.63
N ALA A 133 14.71 19.05 46.33
CA ALA A 133 14.57 20.06 45.27
C ALA A 133 13.75 19.51 44.09
N PRO A 134 12.42 19.37 44.26
CA PRO A 134 11.53 18.90 43.19
C PRO A 134 11.49 19.91 42.04
N LYS A 135 11.38 19.39 40.81
CA LYS A 135 11.33 20.16 39.57
C LYS A 135 9.92 20.16 38.98
N LYS A 136 9.72 21.03 37.98
CA LYS A 136 8.48 21.07 37.19
C LYS A 136 8.25 19.72 36.51
N GLY A 137 7.11 19.09 36.80
CA GLY A 137 6.71 17.78 36.27
C GLY A 137 6.94 16.60 37.22
N ASP A 138 7.52 16.84 38.40
CA ASP A 138 7.55 15.84 39.48
C ASP A 138 6.20 15.82 40.22
N SER A 139 5.88 14.66 40.83
CA SER A 139 4.67 14.46 41.62
C SER A 139 4.69 15.19 42.97
N SER A 140 3.50 15.48 43.51
CA SER A 140 3.35 16.12 44.83
C SER A 140 3.77 15.18 45.96
N ALA A 141 4.16 15.72 47.13
CA ALA A 141 4.60 14.90 48.26
C ALA A 141 3.51 13.92 48.77
N GLU A 142 2.23 14.24 48.54
CA GLU A 142 1.09 13.38 48.87
C GLU A 142 1.01 12.16 47.93
N GLU A 143 1.15 12.37 46.61
CA GLU A 143 1.19 11.30 45.61
C GLU A 143 2.37 10.35 45.85
N LEU A 144 3.52 10.88 46.28
CA LEU A 144 4.69 10.06 46.59
C LEU A 144 4.44 9.07 47.74
N LYS A 145 3.62 9.44 48.73
CA LYS A 145 3.24 8.53 49.83
C LYS A 145 2.23 7.47 49.38
N LEU A 146 1.38 7.81 48.42
CA LEU A 146 0.41 6.87 47.82
C LEU A 146 1.05 5.89 46.83
N ALA A 147 2.29 6.16 46.41
CA ALA A 147 3.00 5.35 45.43
C ALA A 147 3.22 3.92 45.95
N THR A 148 2.46 2.99 45.38
CA THR A 148 2.57 1.55 45.65
C THR A 148 3.03 0.82 44.40
N GLN A 149 3.77 -0.28 44.59
CA GLN A 149 4.22 -1.09 43.47
C GLN A 149 3.03 -1.86 42.87
N LEU A 150 2.72 -1.60 41.61
CA LEU A 150 1.68 -2.31 40.89
C LEU A 150 2.08 -3.78 40.62
N THR A 151 1.22 -4.71 41.03
CA THR A 151 1.36 -6.13 40.74
C THR A 151 0.67 -6.48 39.41
N GLY A 152 1.32 -7.31 38.60
CA GLY A 152 0.80 -7.69 37.28
C GLY A 152 1.13 -6.69 36.15
N PRO A 153 0.56 -6.87 34.95
CA PRO A 153 0.85 -6.04 33.79
C PRO A 153 0.24 -4.64 33.95
N VAL A 154 1.04 -3.62 33.61
CA VAL A 154 0.60 -2.22 33.61
C VAL A 154 -0.47 -2.02 32.53
N MET A 155 -1.68 -1.62 32.95
CA MET A 155 -2.87 -1.43 32.11
C MET A 155 -3.13 -2.64 31.19
N PRO A 156 -3.66 -3.76 31.71
CA PRO A 156 -3.85 -4.98 30.93
C PRO A 156 -4.69 -4.72 29.68
N ILE A 157 -4.25 -5.27 28.55
CA ILE A 157 -4.96 -5.15 27.27
C ILE A 157 -6.09 -6.18 27.26
N GLN A 158 -7.31 -5.69 27.07
CA GLN A 158 -8.49 -6.53 26.98
C GLN A 158 -9.04 -6.52 25.55
N ASN A 159 -9.54 -7.68 25.11
CA ASN A 159 -10.27 -7.79 23.86
C ASN A 159 -11.72 -7.36 24.11
N VAL A 160 -12.01 -6.10 23.83
CA VAL A 160 -13.37 -5.55 23.97
C VAL A 160 -14.15 -5.82 22.68
N TYR A 161 -15.36 -6.36 22.84
CA TYR A 161 -16.33 -6.53 21.76
C TYR A 161 -17.47 -5.55 21.96
N LYS A 162 -17.80 -4.79 20.92
CA LYS A 162 -18.98 -3.91 20.94
C LYS A 162 -20.22 -4.79 20.75
N LYS A 163 -21.13 -4.76 21.72
CA LYS A 163 -22.44 -5.42 21.60
C LYS A 163 -23.36 -4.49 20.83
N GLU A 164 -23.78 -4.90 19.64
CA GLU A 164 -24.77 -4.17 18.86
C GLU A 164 -26.18 -4.42 19.41
N LYS A 165 -27.05 -3.39 19.34
CA LYS A 165 -28.46 -3.53 19.73
C LYS A 165 -29.24 -4.21 18.59
N ALA A 166 -30.30 -4.93 18.94
CA ALA A 166 -31.23 -5.47 17.94
C ALA A 166 -31.87 -4.30 17.16
N ARG A 167 -31.89 -4.44 15.83
CA ARG A 167 -32.45 -3.46 14.88
C ARG A 167 -33.39 -4.18 13.92
N ALA A 168 -34.42 -3.48 13.45
CA ALA A 168 -35.29 -3.99 12.40
C ALA A 168 -34.49 -4.12 11.09
N ILE A 169 -34.69 -5.24 10.39
CA ILE A 169 -33.98 -5.54 9.14
C ILE A 169 -34.54 -4.64 8.03
N THR A 170 -33.64 -3.93 7.34
CA THR A 170 -34.00 -3.06 6.22
C THR A 170 -34.38 -3.88 4.97
N GLU A 171 -35.16 -3.30 4.06
CA GLU A 171 -35.53 -3.98 2.80
C GLU A 171 -34.32 -4.30 1.93
N GLU A 172 -33.29 -3.45 1.94
CA GLU A 172 -32.02 -3.66 1.24
C GLU A 172 -31.28 -4.91 1.76
N GLU A 173 -31.20 -5.08 3.08
CA GLU A 173 -30.57 -6.25 3.71
C GLU A 173 -31.32 -7.55 3.39
N LYS A 174 -32.65 -7.49 3.29
CA LYS A 174 -33.47 -8.65 2.87
C LYS A 174 -33.21 -9.05 1.42
N ASN A 175 -33.03 -8.06 0.55
CA ASN A 175 -32.80 -8.29 -0.87
C ASN A 175 -31.34 -8.61 -1.22
N PHE A 176 -30.40 -8.46 -0.28
CA PHE A 176 -28.98 -8.68 -0.52
C PHE A 176 -28.62 -10.17 -0.69
N LYS A 177 -28.22 -10.54 -1.91
CA LYS A 177 -27.79 -11.90 -2.26
C LYS A 177 -26.33 -12.18 -1.87
N ALA A 178 -26.08 -12.46 -0.59
CA ALA A 178 -24.72 -12.64 -0.04
C ALA A 178 -23.88 -13.70 -0.78
N PHE A 179 -24.44 -14.89 -1.05
CA PHE A 179 -23.72 -15.97 -1.73
C PHE A 179 -23.31 -15.59 -3.16
N ALA A 180 -24.23 -14.98 -3.91
CA ALA A 180 -23.96 -14.52 -5.28
C ALA A 180 -22.88 -13.43 -5.29
N SER A 181 -22.94 -12.48 -4.35
CA SER A 181 -21.91 -11.44 -4.18
C SER A 181 -20.52 -12.03 -3.95
N LEU A 182 -20.39 -13.02 -3.05
CA LEU A 182 -19.12 -13.71 -2.80
C LEU A 182 -18.58 -14.44 -4.04
N ARG A 183 -19.46 -15.06 -4.84
CA ARG A 183 -19.07 -15.74 -6.09
C ARG A 183 -18.62 -14.74 -7.15
N MET A 184 -19.35 -13.65 -7.33
CA MET A 184 -19.01 -12.58 -8.26
C MET A 184 -17.69 -11.89 -7.88
N ALA A 185 -17.46 -11.61 -6.59
CA ALA A 185 -16.19 -11.05 -6.12
C ALA A 185 -14.99 -11.96 -6.44
N ARG A 186 -15.12 -13.28 -6.25
CA ARG A 186 -14.09 -14.25 -6.64
C ARG A 186 -13.88 -14.32 -8.16
N ALA A 187 -14.96 -14.23 -8.95
CA ALA A 187 -14.87 -14.21 -10.40
C ALA A 187 -14.17 -12.94 -10.90
N ASN A 188 -14.53 -11.77 -10.35
CA ASN A 188 -13.94 -10.48 -10.69
C ASN A 188 -12.44 -10.43 -10.37
N THR A 189 -12.02 -10.89 -9.18
CA THR A 189 -10.58 -10.94 -8.85
C THR A 189 -9.80 -11.88 -9.77
N ARG A 190 -10.38 -13.02 -10.14
CA ARG A 190 -9.77 -13.96 -11.09
C ARG A 190 -9.69 -13.41 -12.52
N LEU A 191 -10.72 -12.68 -12.97
CA LEU A 191 -10.86 -12.21 -14.36
C LEU A 191 -10.35 -10.78 -14.59
N PHE A 192 -9.99 -10.05 -13.54
CA PHE A 192 -9.58 -8.64 -13.61
C PHE A 192 -8.53 -8.37 -14.69
N GLY A 193 -7.43 -9.14 -14.70
CA GLY A 193 -6.36 -8.95 -15.69
C GLY A 193 -6.79 -9.25 -17.13
N ILE A 194 -7.61 -10.29 -17.32
CA ILE A 194 -8.11 -10.69 -18.65
C ILE A 194 -9.09 -9.63 -19.18
N GLN A 195 -9.99 -9.15 -18.34
CA GLN A 195 -10.94 -8.11 -18.71
C GLN A 195 -10.22 -6.79 -19.02
N ALA A 196 -9.22 -6.40 -18.21
CA ALA A 196 -8.40 -5.22 -18.49
C ALA A 196 -7.64 -5.35 -19.82
N LYS A 197 -7.09 -6.52 -20.13
CA LYS A 197 -6.41 -6.78 -21.41
C LYS A 197 -7.39 -6.69 -22.59
N ARG A 198 -8.55 -7.37 -22.51
CA ARG A 198 -9.58 -7.32 -23.55
C ARG A 198 -10.13 -5.90 -23.76
N ALA A 199 -10.31 -5.13 -22.69
CA ALA A 199 -10.73 -3.74 -22.79
C ALA A 199 -9.69 -2.87 -23.51
N LYS A 200 -8.38 -3.10 -23.27
CA LYS A 200 -7.30 -2.42 -24.00
C LYS A 200 -7.27 -2.82 -25.47
N GLU A 201 -7.32 -4.11 -25.77
CA GLU A 201 -7.33 -4.63 -27.16
C GLU A 201 -8.56 -4.13 -27.94
N ALA A 202 -9.74 -4.11 -27.31
CA ALA A 202 -10.94 -3.56 -27.92
C ALA A 202 -10.82 -2.05 -28.20
N ALA A 203 -10.26 -1.28 -27.25
CA ALA A 203 -10.01 0.15 -27.45
C ALA A 203 -8.99 0.41 -28.57
N GLU A 204 -7.93 -0.38 -28.66
CA GLU A 204 -6.95 -0.32 -29.75
C GLU A 204 -7.58 -0.65 -31.10
N GLN A 205 -8.40 -1.71 -31.17
CA GLN A 205 -9.16 -2.06 -32.36
C GLN A 205 -10.15 -0.99 -32.77
N ASP A 206 -10.83 -0.34 -31.82
CA ASP A 206 -11.75 0.77 -32.11
C ASP A 206 -11.01 2.01 -32.61
N VAL A 207 -9.82 2.30 -32.07
CA VAL A 207 -8.94 3.35 -32.59
C VAL A 207 -8.48 3.01 -34.01
N GLU A 208 -8.11 1.77 -34.28
CA GLU A 208 -7.72 1.32 -35.61
C GLU A 208 -8.89 1.37 -36.61
N ARG A 209 -10.09 0.95 -36.19
CA ARG A 209 -11.33 1.08 -36.97
C ARG A 209 -11.66 2.53 -37.27
N LYS A 210 -11.55 3.44 -36.30
CA LYS A 210 -11.75 4.89 -36.50
C LYS A 210 -10.72 5.48 -37.47
N LYS A 211 -9.45 5.07 -37.39
CA LYS A 211 -8.41 5.47 -38.36
C LYS A 211 -8.76 5.01 -39.77
N LYS A 212 -9.18 3.76 -39.94
CA LYS A 212 -9.62 3.19 -41.24
C LYS A 212 -10.86 3.90 -41.78
N CYS A 213 -11.85 4.19 -40.94
CA CYS A 213 -13.06 4.92 -41.33
C CYS A 213 -12.76 6.37 -41.74
N CYS A 214 -11.87 7.06 -41.01
CA CYS A 214 -11.43 8.42 -41.37
C CYS A 214 -10.69 8.44 -42.72
N TRP A 215 -9.84 7.44 -42.99
CA TRP A 215 -9.19 7.26 -44.29
C TRP A 215 -10.20 6.99 -45.42
N GLN A 216 -11.23 6.16 -45.18
CA GLN A 216 -12.27 5.87 -46.17
C GLN A 216 -13.15 7.09 -46.47
N LEU A 217 -13.42 7.94 -45.46
CA LEU A 217 -14.17 9.19 -45.64
C LEU A 217 -13.37 10.23 -46.43
N ILE A 218 -12.04 10.31 -46.22
CA ILE A 218 -11.14 11.17 -47.00
C ILE A 218 -11.09 10.72 -48.46
N ILE A 219 -11.07 9.40 -48.73
CA ILE A 219 -11.13 8.86 -50.10
C ILE A 219 -12.48 9.18 -50.77
N ASN A 220 -13.59 9.11 -50.03
CA ASN A 220 -14.93 9.38 -50.57
C ASN A 220 -15.30 10.87 -50.67
N LEU A 221 -14.50 11.79 -50.09
CA LEU A 221 -14.67 13.25 -50.28
C LEU A 221 -13.93 13.82 -51.50
N GLN A 222 -13.23 12.98 -52.27
CA GLN A 222 -12.58 13.40 -53.52
C GLN A 222 -13.38 12.92 -54.74
N CYS A 223 -14.41 13.67 -55.15
CA CYS A 223 -14.69 14.09 -56.54
C CYS A 223 -16.14 14.55 -56.74
N PRO A 224 -16.38 15.87 -56.86
CA PRO A 224 -17.53 16.41 -57.58
C PRO A 224 -17.28 16.56 -59.09
N CYS A 225 -16.09 16.23 -59.62
CA CYS A 225 -15.80 16.38 -61.05
C CYS A 225 -15.95 15.05 -61.80
N ASN A 226 -16.97 15.02 -62.63
CA ASN A 226 -17.31 13.95 -63.57
C ASN A 226 -16.36 13.99 -64.79
N LEU A 227 -15.07 13.68 -64.60
CA LEU A 227 -14.11 13.49 -65.70
C LEU A 227 -13.23 12.24 -65.50
N PRO A 228 -12.91 11.50 -66.57
CA PRO A 228 -12.23 10.22 -66.49
C PRO A 228 -10.74 10.40 -66.15
N CYS A 229 -10.32 9.84 -65.03
CA CYS A 229 -8.91 9.77 -64.64
C CYS A 229 -8.19 8.72 -65.52
N VAL A 230 -7.25 9.18 -66.35
CA VAL A 230 -6.37 8.30 -67.12
C VAL A 230 -5.44 7.56 -66.16
N ARG A 231 -5.61 6.24 -66.14
CA ARG A 231 -4.75 5.24 -65.51
C ARG A 231 -3.34 5.36 -66.12
N SER A 232 -2.39 5.96 -65.41
CA SER A 232 -1.00 5.95 -65.84
C SER A 232 -0.45 4.53 -65.68
N GLN A 233 -0.15 3.95 -66.84
CA GLN A 233 0.43 2.63 -67.05
C GLN A 233 1.82 2.54 -66.39
N GLY A 234 2.15 1.33 -65.95
CA GLY A 234 3.38 1.02 -65.25
C GLY A 234 4.63 1.17 -66.11
N LEU A 235 5.75 1.32 -65.42
CA LEU A 235 7.08 1.03 -65.93
C LEU A 235 7.87 0.30 -64.84
N GLY A 236 8.45 -0.84 -65.23
CA GLY A 236 9.73 -1.31 -64.71
C GLY A 236 9.68 -2.27 -63.53
N GLY A 237 9.58 -3.56 -63.82
CA GLY A 237 9.95 -4.61 -62.87
C GLY A 237 11.44 -4.54 -62.52
N TRP A 238 11.76 -4.87 -61.27
CA TRP A 238 13.12 -5.19 -60.83
C TRP A 238 13.10 -6.60 -60.26
N GLY A 239 14.00 -7.42 -60.81
CA GLY A 239 14.10 -8.85 -60.55
C GLY A 239 14.51 -9.18 -59.12
N VAL A 240 14.11 -10.38 -58.73
CA VAL A 240 14.45 -11.05 -57.47
C VAL A 240 15.91 -11.52 -57.54
N GLY A 241 16.69 -11.22 -56.51
CA GLY A 241 18.03 -11.76 -56.30
C GLY A 241 18.32 -11.80 -54.80
N ASP A 242 18.39 -13.01 -54.25
CA ASP A 242 18.70 -13.31 -52.85
C ASP A 242 20.18 -13.06 -52.50
N GLY A 243 20.44 -12.55 -51.29
CA GLY A 243 21.77 -12.55 -50.67
C GLY A 243 21.96 -11.45 -49.61
N GLY A 244 21.94 -11.81 -48.32
CA GLY A 244 22.44 -10.96 -47.22
C GLY A 244 23.99 -10.84 -47.25
N PRO A 245 24.62 -9.89 -46.53
CA PRO A 245 24.73 -9.99 -45.07
C PRO A 245 24.78 -8.65 -44.28
N SER A 246 24.82 -8.81 -42.95
CA SER A 246 25.08 -7.87 -41.85
C SER A 246 26.19 -6.81 -42.01
N LEU A 247 25.99 -5.58 -41.51
CA LEU A 247 26.70 -4.95 -40.36
C LEU A 247 26.33 -3.44 -40.23
N ARG A 248 25.92 -3.05 -39.02
CA ARG A 248 26.50 -2.01 -38.14
C ARG A 248 26.75 -0.57 -38.67
N GLU A 249 26.16 0.39 -37.92
CA GLU A 249 26.62 1.78 -37.62
C GLU A 249 26.87 2.74 -38.81
N THR A 250 26.27 3.93 -38.88
CA THR A 250 26.75 5.12 -38.14
C THR A 250 25.87 6.34 -38.44
N TRP A 251 26.07 7.34 -37.60
CA TRP A 251 25.35 8.60 -37.42
C TRP A 251 25.50 9.61 -38.56
N GLY A 252 24.54 10.53 -38.64
CA GLY A 252 24.65 11.76 -39.45
C GLY A 252 23.75 12.87 -38.90
N VAL A 253 24.26 13.58 -37.90
CA VAL A 253 23.74 14.88 -37.43
C VAL A 253 24.11 15.93 -38.49
N TYR A 254 23.14 16.75 -38.91
CA TYR A 254 23.41 18.13 -39.31
C TYR A 254 22.33 19.04 -38.73
N ASP A 255 22.78 19.82 -37.76
CA ASP A 255 22.18 21.05 -37.26
C ASP A 255 22.53 22.23 -38.18
N LEU A 256 21.83 23.35 -37.96
CA LEU A 256 21.96 24.73 -38.51
C LEU A 256 20.77 25.09 -39.42
N CYS A 257 19.95 26.12 -39.17
CA CYS A 257 20.28 27.37 -38.51
C CYS A 257 19.05 28.05 -37.88
N ARG A 258 19.30 28.67 -36.72
CA ARG A 258 18.42 29.50 -35.89
C ARG A 258 18.09 30.85 -36.53
N ASN A 259 16.88 31.34 -36.27
CA ASN A 259 16.51 32.68 -35.71
C ASN A 259 15.05 32.97 -36.08
N ARG A 260 14.20 33.70 -35.36
CA ARG A 260 14.08 34.28 -34.01
C ARG A 260 12.84 35.16 -34.11
N ALA A 261 11.82 35.00 -33.27
CA ALA A 261 11.04 36.10 -32.68
C ALA A 261 9.82 35.56 -31.92
N VAL A 262 9.86 35.78 -30.61
CA VAL A 262 8.75 35.65 -29.67
C VAL A 262 7.87 36.89 -29.79
N ARG A 263 6.55 36.71 -29.87
CA ARG A 263 5.57 37.66 -29.32
C ARG A 263 4.40 36.89 -28.72
N GLU A 264 4.22 37.08 -27.42
CA GLU A 264 3.05 36.70 -26.63
C GLU A 264 1.83 37.47 -27.13
N ALA A 265 0.70 36.77 -27.27
CA ALA A 265 -0.62 37.39 -27.28
C ALA A 265 -1.62 36.45 -26.61
N ALA A 266 -2.44 37.04 -25.75
CA ALA A 266 -3.21 36.41 -24.70
C ALA A 266 -4.33 35.46 -25.15
N LEU A 267 -4.68 34.55 -24.24
CA LEU A 267 -5.81 33.63 -24.29
C LEU A 267 -7.17 34.34 -24.43
N VAL A 268 -7.98 33.89 -25.39
CA VAL A 268 -9.46 33.88 -25.25
C VAL A 268 -9.96 32.50 -25.72
N PRO A 269 -10.59 31.69 -24.86
CA PRO A 269 -11.16 30.40 -25.25
C PRO A 269 -12.51 30.58 -25.95
N GLY A 270 -12.75 29.82 -27.03
CA GLY A 270 -14.12 29.59 -27.52
C GLY A 270 -14.53 30.21 -28.86
N ARG A 271 -13.62 30.46 -29.81
CA ARG A 271 -14.01 30.78 -31.19
C ARG A 271 -13.14 30.07 -32.23
N LEU A 272 -13.78 29.24 -33.05
CA LEU A 272 -13.22 28.74 -34.31
C LEU A 272 -13.15 29.92 -35.28
N VAL A 273 -11.94 30.36 -35.61
CA VAL A 273 -11.72 31.31 -36.72
C VAL A 273 -11.06 30.54 -37.86
N LEU A 274 -11.86 30.14 -38.85
CA LEU A 274 -11.33 29.68 -40.13
C LEU A 274 -10.82 30.91 -40.89
N SER A 275 -9.50 31.06 -40.99
CA SER A 275 -8.90 32.04 -41.90
C SER A 275 -8.52 31.32 -43.20
N VAL A 276 -9.27 31.56 -44.27
CA VAL A 276 -8.94 31.09 -45.61
C VAL A 276 -8.13 32.19 -46.30
N LEU A 277 -6.82 31.99 -46.42
CA LEU A 277 -5.97 32.83 -47.26
C LEU A 277 -5.97 32.24 -48.67
N VAL A 278 -6.69 32.89 -49.59
CA VAL A 278 -6.65 32.60 -51.03
C VAL A 278 -5.58 33.47 -51.66
N TRP A 279 -4.55 32.84 -52.24
CA TRP A 279 -3.63 33.50 -53.15
C TRP A 279 -3.92 33.03 -54.58
N THR A 280 -4.24 33.95 -55.47
CA THR A 280 -4.36 33.70 -56.90
C THR A 280 -3.02 34.01 -57.57
N LEU A 281 -2.27 32.96 -57.94
CA LEU A 281 -1.12 33.10 -58.84
C LEU A 281 -1.45 32.39 -60.17
N GLN A 282 -2.01 33.17 -61.10
CA GLN A 282 -2.14 32.91 -62.54
C GLN A 282 -2.98 31.70 -63.04
N PRO A 283 -3.52 31.80 -64.27
CA PRO A 283 -4.65 30.99 -64.69
C PRO A 283 -4.18 29.61 -65.16
N ARG A 284 -4.94 28.57 -64.79
CA ARG A 284 -4.87 27.17 -65.26
C ARG A 284 -4.11 26.14 -64.42
N ARG A 285 -3.95 26.30 -63.10
CA ARG A 285 -3.73 25.17 -62.18
C ARG A 285 -4.38 25.42 -60.81
N CYS A 286 -5.47 24.72 -60.50
CA CYS A 286 -6.02 24.67 -59.14
C CYS A 286 -5.25 23.60 -58.35
N CYS A 287 -4.26 24.01 -57.55
CA CYS A 287 -3.70 23.16 -56.51
C CYS A 287 -4.39 23.49 -55.18
N VAL A 288 -5.35 22.66 -54.76
CA VAL A 288 -5.90 22.73 -53.40
C VAL A 288 -4.94 21.97 -52.48
N PHE A 289 -4.15 22.70 -51.70
CA PHE A 289 -3.35 22.12 -50.61
C PHE A 289 -4.20 22.08 -49.34
N LEU A 290 -4.67 20.89 -48.96
CA LEU A 290 -5.30 20.63 -47.67
C LEU A 290 -4.21 20.43 -46.62
N LEU A 291 -3.85 21.50 -45.90
CA LEU A 291 -3.02 21.42 -44.70
C LEU A 291 -3.86 20.89 -43.53
N LEU A 292 -3.77 19.58 -43.26
CA LEU A 292 -4.27 18.97 -42.04
C LEU A 292 -3.34 19.34 -40.87
N LEU A 293 -3.69 20.40 -40.14
CA LEU A 293 -3.08 20.70 -38.83
C LEU A 293 -3.52 19.64 -37.82
N LYS A 294 -2.60 18.72 -37.53
CA LYS A 294 -2.70 17.69 -36.50
C LYS A 294 -2.69 18.37 -35.12
N TYR A 295 -3.86 18.62 -34.54
CA TYR A 295 -3.94 18.99 -33.12
C TYR A 295 -3.78 17.73 -32.26
N TYR A 296 -2.63 17.63 -31.59
CA TYR A 296 -2.46 16.76 -30.44
C TYR A 296 -3.29 17.33 -29.28
N PHE A 297 -4.39 16.67 -28.94
CA PHE A 297 -4.99 16.82 -27.61
C PHE A 297 -4.14 16.03 -26.63
N HIS A 298 -3.44 16.74 -25.75
CA HIS A 298 -2.95 16.17 -24.50
C HIS A 298 -4.11 16.18 -23.51
N ILE A 299 -4.55 14.98 -23.11
CA ILE A 299 -5.06 14.68 -21.77
C ILE A 299 -4.12 13.62 -21.21
#